data_AF-A0A9Q6EMH4-F1
#
_entry.id   AF-A0A9Q6EMH4-F1
#
_cell.length_a   1.000
_cell.length_b   1.000
_cell.length_c   1.000
_cell.angle_alpha   90.00
_cell.angle_beta   90.00
_cell.angle_gamma   90.00
#
_symmetry.space_group_name_H-M   'P 1'
#
loop_
_entity.id
_entity.type
_entity.pdbx_description
1 polymer ?
#
loop_
_entity_poly.entity_id
_entity_poly.type
_entity_poly.pdbx_seq_one_letter_code
_entity_poly.pdbx_strand_id
1 'polypeptide(L)' 'MSNPKPLQTEGFLEQQFKGYTEEITEPLSKKVTGVKLPQSIHNALHALPQEERVKYLRRIICEAVERDLMSK' A
#
# COMPACT_ATOMS: atom_id res chain seq x y z
N MET A 1 1.43 31.36 17.60
CA MET A 1 2.08 31.52 16.28
C MET A 1 2.74 30.19 15.93
N SER A 2 2.36 29.56 14.81
CA SER A 2 3.08 28.37 14.32
C SER A 2 4.51 28.75 13.96
N ASN A 3 5.49 27.91 14.32
CA ASN A 3 6.88 28.13 13.92
C ASN A 3 7.01 27.94 12.40
N PRO A 4 7.37 28.98 11.62
CA PRO A 4 7.47 28.89 10.16
C PRO A 4 8.62 28.02 9.67
N LYS A 5 9.60 27.71 10.53
CA LYS A 5 10.75 26.85 10.23
C LYS A 5 11.00 25.90 11.41
N PRO A 6 10.21 24.83 11.54
CA PRO A 6 10.49 23.79 12.53
C PRO A 6 11.87 23.19 12.25
N LEU A 7 12.67 23.01 13.29
CA LEU A 7 13.92 22.26 13.20
C LEU A 7 13.57 20.80 12.90
N GLN A 8 13.78 20.38 11.66
CA GLN A 8 13.67 18.98 11.24
C GLN A 8 15.05 18.34 11.37
N THR A 9 15.13 17.19 12.04
CA THR A 9 16.38 16.43 12.11
C THR A 9 16.71 15.82 10.76
N GLU A 10 17.99 15.63 10.46
CA GLU A 10 18.43 15.01 9.20
C GLU A 10 17.81 13.62 9.03
N GLY A 11 17.75 12.82 10.10
CA GLY A 11 17.08 11.52 10.08
C GLY A 11 15.58 11.58 9.79
N PHE A 12 14.88 12.65 10.19
CA PHE A 12 13.47 12.83 9.83
C PHE A 12 13.33 13.14 8.33
N LEU A 13 14.17 14.03 7.79
CA LEU A 13 14.17 14.37 6.37
C LEU A 13 14.47 13.16 5.47
N GLU A 14 15.40 12.32 5.88
CA GLU A 14 15.77 11.09 5.17
C GLU A 14 14.65 10.04 5.18
N GLN A 15 13.92 9.92 6.29
CA GLN A 15 12.87 8.92 6.44
C GLN A 15 11.51 9.38 5.92
N GLN A 16 11.25 10.68 5.78
CA GLN A 16 9.90 11.18 5.46
C GLN A 16 9.36 10.66 4.11
N PHE A 17 10.25 10.26 3.20
CA PHE A 17 9.89 9.70 1.89
C PHE A 17 10.47 8.31 1.64
N LYS A 18 11.09 7.69 2.63
CA LYS A 18 11.63 6.35 2.48
C LYS A 18 10.49 5.35 2.40
N GLY A 19 10.19 4.87 1.19
CA GLY A 19 9.22 3.81 0.98
C GLY A 19 9.72 2.49 1.59
N TYR A 20 8.78 1.63 1.98
CA TYR A 20 9.10 0.22 2.24
C TYR A 20 9.59 -0.37 0.91
N THR A 21 10.89 -0.69 0.85
CA THR A 21 11.51 -1.25 -0.35
C THR A 21 11.14 -2.72 -0.44
N GLU A 22 10.03 -3.00 -1.11
CA GLU A 22 9.80 -4.30 -1.73
C GLU A 22 10.44 -4.27 -3.13
N GLU A 23 10.90 -5.42 -3.63
CA GLU A 23 11.40 -5.56 -5.00
C GLU A 23 10.25 -5.41 -6.01
N ILE A 24 9.75 -4.18 -6.16
CA ILE A 24 8.68 -3.87 -7.09
C ILE A 24 9.32 -3.41 -8.40
N THR A 25 9.10 -4.18 -9.46
CA THR A 25 9.59 -3.89 -10.82
C THR A 25 8.81 -2.78 -11.52
N GLU A 26 7.64 -2.39 -10.99
CA GLU A 26 6.69 -1.48 -11.61
C GLU A 26 6.34 -0.27 -10.73
N PRO A 27 5.97 0.88 -11.33
CA PRO A 27 5.53 2.04 -10.57
C PRO A 27 4.24 1.75 -9.80
N LEU A 28 4.17 2.29 -8.59
CA LEU A 28 2.98 2.24 -7.76
C LEU A 28 1.85 3.11 -8.32
N SER A 29 0.61 2.68 -8.10
CA SER A 29 -0.60 3.39 -8.50
C SER A 29 -0.70 4.75 -7.82
N LYS A 30 -1.22 5.73 -8.56
CA LYS A 30 -1.49 7.08 -8.02
C LYS A 30 -2.61 7.08 -6.99
N LYS A 31 -3.60 6.18 -7.16
CA LYS A 31 -4.74 6.02 -6.26
C LYS A 31 -4.48 4.89 -5.26
N VAL A 32 -4.95 5.06 -4.03
CA VAL A 32 -4.78 4.10 -2.95
C VAL A 32 -5.97 3.15 -2.86
N THR A 33 -5.68 1.87 -2.67
CA THR A 33 -6.67 0.82 -2.36
C THR A 33 -6.41 0.35 -0.93
N GLY A 34 -6.34 1.30 0.01
CA GLY A 34 -5.85 1.10 1.38
C GLY A 34 -4.32 1.16 1.49
N VAL A 35 -3.63 0.53 0.54
CA VAL A 35 -2.18 0.68 0.29
C VAL A 35 -1.94 1.02 -1.19
N LYS A 36 -0.74 1.54 -1.50
CA LYS A 36 -0.32 1.71 -2.90
C LYS A 36 0.09 0.35 -3.46
N LEU A 37 -0.49 -0.01 -4.59
CA LEU A 37 -0.21 -1.27 -5.28
C LEU A 37 0.52 -0.98 -6.60
N PRO A 38 1.22 -1.95 -7.20
CA PRO A 38 1.69 -1.81 -8.57
C PRO A 38 0.55 -1.41 -9.52
N GLN A 39 0.85 -0.54 -10.50
CA GLN A 39 -0.17 0.04 -11.36
C GLN A 39 -0.98 -1.02 -12.12
N SER A 40 -0.34 -2.11 -12.56
CA SER A 40 -0.99 -3.25 -13.24
C SER A 40 -2.04 -3.93 -12.35
N ILE A 41 -1.69 -4.24 -11.11
CA ILE A 41 -2.58 -4.87 -10.12
C ILE A 41 -3.73 -3.94 -9.75
N HIS A 42 -3.44 -2.65 -9.55
CA HIS A 42 -4.48 -1.67 -9.26
C HIS A 42 -5.51 -1.62 -10.40
N ASN A 43 -5.05 -1.59 -11.66
CA ASN A 43 -5.93 -1.57 -12.81
C ASN A 43 -6.80 -2.84 -12.89
N ALA A 44 -6.21 -4.02 -12.66
CA ALA A 44 -6.94 -5.29 -12.65
C ALA A 44 -8.03 -5.33 -11.57
N LEU A 45 -7.72 -4.87 -10.36
CA LEU A 45 -8.71 -4.79 -9.27
C LEU A 45 -9.84 -3.81 -9.58
N HIS A 46 -9.50 -2.65 -10.15
CA HIS A 46 -10.49 -1.60 -10.46
C HIS A 46 -11.30 -1.87 -11.72
N ALA A 47 -10.92 -2.86 -12.54
CA ALA A 47 -11.76 -3.37 -13.62
C ALA A 47 -12.98 -4.15 -13.09
N LEU A 48 -12.91 -4.68 -11.87
CA LEU A 48 -14.04 -5.39 -11.24
C LEU A 48 -15.12 -4.41 -10.73
N PRO A 49 -16.41 -4.81 -10.80
CA PRO A 49 -17.48 -4.12 -10.09
C PRO A 49 -17.15 -3.94 -8.61
N GLN A 50 -17.65 -2.86 -8.00
CA GLN A 50 -17.29 -2.49 -6.63
C GLN A 50 -17.59 -3.61 -5.63
N GLU A 51 -18.75 -4.26 -5.74
CA GLU A 51 -19.14 -5.35 -4.83
C GLU A 51 -18.21 -6.57 -4.97
N GLU A 52 -17.90 -6.97 -6.19
CA GLU A 52 -17.01 -8.10 -6.47
C GLU A 52 -15.57 -7.82 -6.00
N ARG A 53 -15.07 -6.61 -6.23
CA ARG A 53 -13.75 -6.18 -5.74
C ARG A 53 -13.64 -6.31 -4.23
N VAL A 54 -14.65 -5.89 -3.48
CA VAL A 54 -14.65 -5.99 -2.01
C VAL A 54 -14.67 -7.43 -1.55
N LYS A 55 -15.52 -8.28 -2.14
CA LYS A 55 -15.57 -9.72 -1.83
C LYS A 55 -14.24 -10.40 -2.14
N TYR A 56 -13.64 -10.09 -3.29
CA TYR A 56 -12.35 -10.62 -3.71
C TYR A 56 -11.23 -10.24 -2.74
N LEU A 57 -11.07 -8.95 -2.45
CA LEU A 57 -10.02 -8.46 -1.54
C LEU A 57 -10.16 -9.09 -0.15
N ARG A 58 -11.38 -9.14 0.40
CA ARG A 58 -11.63 -9.76 1.69
C ARG A 58 -11.19 -11.23 1.70
N ARG A 59 -11.59 -11.99 0.69
CA ARG A 59 -11.24 -13.41 0.57
C ARG A 59 -9.73 -13.60 0.48
N ILE A 60 -9.06 -12.91 -0.45
CA ILE A 60 -7.62 -13.07 -0.67
C ILE A 60 -6.80 -12.67 0.57
N ILE A 61 -7.19 -11.60 1.27
CA ILE A 61 -6.50 -11.19 2.49
C ILE A 61 -6.66 -12.25 3.58
N CYS A 62 -7.86 -12.78 3.80
CA CYS A 62 -8.09 -13.86 4.77
C CYS A 62 -7.28 -15.11 4.41
N GLU A 63 -7.33 -15.56 3.16
CA GLU A 63 -6.57 -16.72 2.69
C GLU A 63 -5.06 -16.55 2.88
N ALA A 64 -4.51 -15.37 2.54
CA ALA A 64 -3.09 -15.09 2.70
C ALA A 64 -2.67 -15.07 4.18
N VAL A 65 -3.47 -14.44 5.06
CA VAL A 65 -3.21 -14.40 6.51
C VAL A 65 -3.28 -15.81 7.10
N GLU A 66 -4.29 -16.58 6.72
CA GLU A 66 -4.42 -17.97 7.17
C GLU A 66 -3.21 -18.80 6.74
N ARG A 67 -2.77 -18.68 5.48
CA ARG A 67 -1.63 -19.43 4.93
C ARG A 67 -0.29 -19.00 5.54
N ASP A 68 -0.02 -17.71 5.62
CA ASP A 68 1.32 -17.19 5.86
C ASP A 68 1.57 -16.89 7.36
N LEU A 69 0.51 -16.63 8.14
CA LEU A 69 0.63 -16.18 9.54
C LEU A 69 -0.06 -17.10 10.56
N MET A 70 -1.10 -17.85 10.17
CA MET A 70 -1.88 -18.68 11.11
C MET A 70 -1.73 -20.19 10.89
N SER A 71 -1.20 -20.63 9.74
CA SER A 71 -0.94 -22.03 9.48
C SER A 71 0.21 -22.52 10.38
N LYS A 72 -0.09 -23.50 11.24
CA LYS A 72 0.90 -24.24 12.03
C LYS A 72 1.55 -25.34 11.22
#